data_AF-A0A9X9MAD6-F1
#
_entry.id   AF-A0A9X9MAD6-F1
#
_cell.length_a   1.000
_cell.length_b   1.000
_cell.length_c   1.000
_cell.angle_alpha   90.00
_cell.angle_beta   90.00
_cell.angle_gamma   90.00
#
_symmetry.space_group_name_H-M   'P 1'
#
loop_
_entity.id
_entity.type
_entity.pdbx_description
1 polymer ?
#
loop_
_entity_poly.entity_id
_entity_poly.type
_entity_poly.pdbx_seq_one_letter_code
_entity_poly.pdbx_strand_id
1 'polypeptide(L)'
;MGDLGWIAFPKNGWEEIGEVDENYAPIHTYQVCKVMEQNQNNWLLTSWISNEGASRIFIELKFTLRDCNSLPGGLGTCKETFNMYYFESDDENGRNIKENQYIKIDTIAADESFTELDLGDRVMKLNTEVRDVGPLTK
;
A
#
# COMPACT_ATOMS: atom_id res chain seq x y z
N MET A 1 20.83 -5.63 -1.91
CA MET A 1 19.48 -5.16 -2.30
C MET A 1 19.47 -3.65 -2.13
N GLY A 2 19.01 -2.92 -3.15
CA GLY A 2 18.91 -1.46 -3.10
C GLY A 2 17.60 -1.07 -2.42
N ASP A 3 17.61 0.05 -1.70
CA ASP A 3 16.43 0.68 -1.10
C ASP A 3 15.45 1.14 -2.19
N LEU A 4 14.14 0.90 -2.01
CA LEU A 4 13.09 1.40 -2.91
C LEU A 4 12.96 2.93 -2.85
N GLY A 5 13.43 3.58 -1.78
CA GLY A 5 13.41 5.02 -1.62
C GLY A 5 12.02 5.60 -1.35
N TRP A 6 11.06 4.77 -0.93
CA TRP A 6 9.72 5.22 -0.57
C TRP A 6 9.72 5.82 0.84
N ILE A 7 8.84 6.79 1.07
CA ILE A 7 8.81 7.58 2.30
C ILE A 7 7.57 7.21 3.12
N ALA A 8 7.77 6.69 4.32
CA ALA A 8 6.70 6.43 5.28
C ALA A 8 6.46 7.65 6.20
N PHE A 9 5.19 8.04 6.38
CA PHE A 9 4.78 9.07 7.33
C PHE A 9 3.51 8.66 8.11
N PRO A 10 3.53 8.66 9.46
CA PRO A 10 4.70 8.83 10.31
C PRO A 10 5.71 7.69 10.10
N LYS A 11 6.98 7.89 10.48
CA LYS A 11 8.05 6.90 10.28
C LYS A 11 7.79 5.54 10.93
N ASN A 12 6.94 5.50 11.95
CA ASN A 12 6.56 4.27 12.64
C ASN A 12 5.27 3.66 12.08
N GLY A 13 4.75 4.14 10.94
CA GLY A 13 3.56 3.62 10.28
C GLY A 13 3.90 2.40 9.43
N TRP A 14 4.16 2.64 8.13
CA TRP A 14 4.60 1.60 7.21
C TRP A 14 6.06 1.23 7.45
N GLU A 15 6.34 -0.07 7.49
CA GLU A 15 7.67 -0.64 7.66
C GLU A 15 8.07 -1.42 6.40
N GLU A 16 9.28 -1.19 5.91
CA GLU A 16 9.86 -1.98 4.83
C GLU A 16 10.34 -3.33 5.37
N ILE A 17 9.91 -4.40 4.72
CA ILE A 17 10.31 -5.77 5.04
C ILE A 17 10.83 -6.47 3.79
N GLY A 18 11.77 -7.40 3.99
CA GLY A 18 12.24 -8.29 2.93
C GLY A 18 11.44 -9.58 2.95
N GLU A 19 10.85 -9.93 1.80
CA GLU A 19 10.12 -11.18 1.60
C GLU A 19 10.65 -11.93 0.37
N VAL A 20 10.01 -13.04 0.01
CA VAL A 20 10.25 -13.76 -1.24
C VAL A 20 8.94 -13.91 -2.01
N ASP A 21 9.02 -13.84 -3.33
CA ASP A 21 7.87 -14.12 -4.20
C ASP A 21 7.65 -15.63 -4.41
N GLU A 22 6.67 -15.97 -5.26
CA GLU A 22 6.34 -17.35 -5.65
C GLU A 22 7.51 -18.14 -6.29
N ASN A 23 8.51 -17.43 -6.81
CA ASN A 23 9.71 -18.00 -7.45
C ASN A 23 10.92 -18.01 -6.51
N TYR A 24 10.72 -17.72 -5.22
CA TYR A 24 11.79 -17.52 -4.22
C TYR A 24 12.74 -16.37 -4.55
N ALA A 25 12.33 -15.43 -5.43
CA ALA A 25 13.10 -14.23 -5.67
C ALA A 25 12.88 -13.27 -4.50
N PRO A 26 13.94 -12.65 -3.97
CA PRO A 26 13.81 -11.73 -2.86
C PRO A 26 13.12 -10.44 -3.34
N ILE A 27 12.12 -9.99 -2.59
CA ILE A 27 11.31 -8.80 -2.88
C ILE A 27 11.30 -7.84 -1.69
N HIS A 28 11.08 -6.57 -1.97
CA HIS A 28 10.83 -5.53 -0.97
C HIS A 28 9.32 -5.32 -0.86
N THR A 29 8.77 -5.43 0.35
CA THR A 29 7.37 -5.17 0.62
C THR A 29 7.23 -4.18 1.77
N TYR A 30 6.06 -3.56 1.90
CA TYR A 30 5.74 -2.66 3.00
C TYR A 30 4.57 -3.22 3.79
N GLN A 31 4.67 -3.20 5.12
CA GLN A 31 3.63 -3.66 6.02
C GLN A 31 3.19 -2.59 7.02
N VAL A 32 1.93 -2.65 7.43
CA VAL A 32 1.39 -1.92 8.60
C VAL A 32 0.28 -2.76 9.24
N CYS A 33 0.36 -2.97 10.56
CA CYS A 33 -0.64 -3.77 11.30
C CYS A 33 -0.95 -3.15 12.68
N LYS A 34 -1.34 -1.87 12.69
CA LYS A 34 -1.66 -1.11 13.92
C LYS A 34 -3.14 -1.18 14.29
N VAL A 35 -3.70 -2.38 14.22
CA VAL A 35 -5.14 -2.63 14.37
C VAL A 35 -5.70 -2.34 15.76
N MET A 36 -4.83 -2.31 16.79
CA MET A 36 -5.21 -2.03 18.18
C MET A 36 -5.27 -0.53 18.51
N GLU A 37 -4.78 0.33 17.62
CA GLU A 37 -4.71 1.78 17.82
C GLU A 37 -5.88 2.50 17.13
N GLN A 38 -6.41 3.55 17.75
CA GLN A 38 -7.44 4.40 17.14
C GLN A 38 -6.83 5.43 16.17
N ASN A 39 -7.66 5.95 15.26
CA ASN A 39 -7.35 7.09 14.39
C ASN A 39 -6.04 6.95 13.59
N GLN A 40 -5.80 5.75 13.05
CA GLN A 40 -4.63 5.49 12.21
C GLN A 40 -4.68 6.31 10.91
N ASN A 41 -3.57 6.97 10.60
CA ASN A 41 -3.34 7.73 9.36
C ASN A 41 -1.88 7.53 8.91
N ASN A 42 -1.60 6.37 8.30
CA ASN A 42 -0.25 5.98 7.90
C ASN A 42 -0.12 6.07 6.37
N TRP A 43 0.73 6.98 5.91
CA TRP A 43 1.03 7.22 4.51
C TRP A 43 2.33 6.51 4.10
N LEU A 44 2.32 6.00 2.88
CA LEU A 44 3.49 5.47 2.19
C LEU A 44 3.53 6.12 0.81
N LEU A 45 4.63 6.80 0.52
CA LEU A 45 4.81 7.59 -0.68
C LEU A 45 5.90 6.99 -1.55
N THR A 46 5.59 6.72 -2.82
CA THR A 46 6.57 6.28 -3.80
C THR A 46 7.60 7.37 -4.08
N SER A 47 8.72 7.02 -4.70
CA SER A 47 9.52 8.01 -5.42
C SER A 47 8.70 8.64 -6.56
N TRP A 48 9.16 9.78 -7.08
CA TRP A 48 8.54 10.39 -8.25
C TRP A 48 8.60 9.43 -9.46
N ILE A 49 7.49 9.30 -10.18
CA ILE A 49 7.34 8.39 -11.32
C ILE A 49 7.08 9.24 -12.55
N SER A 50 7.97 9.16 -13.54
CA SER A 50 7.75 9.81 -14.84
C SER A 50 6.58 9.16 -15.56
N ASN A 51 5.67 9.97 -16.12
CA ASN A 51 4.62 9.48 -17.00
C ASN A 51 5.15 9.14 -18.41
N GLU A 52 6.40 9.48 -18.73
CA GLU A 52 7.03 9.32 -20.05
C GLU A 52 6.17 9.82 -21.23
N GLY A 53 5.36 10.86 -21.01
CA GLY A 53 4.43 11.42 -22.00
C GLY A 53 3.11 10.67 -22.15
N ALA A 54 2.85 9.65 -21.33
CA ALA A 54 1.57 8.95 -21.29
C ALA A 54 0.48 9.84 -20.67
N SER A 55 -0.68 9.91 -21.33
CA SER A 55 -1.85 10.60 -20.79
C SER A 55 -2.62 9.74 -19.78
N ARG A 56 -2.38 8.44 -19.73
CA ARG A 56 -3.02 7.51 -18.79
C ARG A 56 -2.02 6.46 -18.36
N ILE A 57 -2.00 6.19 -17.05
CA ILE A 57 -1.18 5.14 -16.45
C ILE A 57 -2.07 4.09 -15.79
N PHE A 58 -1.55 2.87 -15.67
CA PHE A 58 -2.16 1.77 -14.95
C PHE A 58 -1.26 1.37 -13.78
N ILE A 59 -1.86 1.12 -12.64
CA ILE A 59 -1.19 0.80 -11.39
C ILE A 59 -1.75 -0.54 -10.93
N GLU A 60 -0.90 -1.55 -10.93
CA GLU A 60 -1.19 -2.88 -10.40
C GLU A 60 -0.59 -2.99 -8.99
N LEU A 61 -1.42 -3.36 -8.02
CA LEU A 61 -1.01 -3.63 -6.65
C LEU A 61 -1.20 -5.10 -6.34
N LYS A 62 -0.14 -5.71 -5.79
CA LYS A 62 -0.19 -7.05 -5.21
C LYS A 62 -0.03 -6.94 -3.70
N PHE A 63 -0.97 -7.50 -2.94
CA PHE A 63 -0.99 -7.35 -1.49
C PHE A 63 -1.69 -8.51 -0.79
N THR A 64 -1.41 -8.67 0.49
CA THR A 64 -2.12 -9.58 1.39
C THR A 64 -2.83 -8.76 2.46
N LEU A 65 -4.02 -9.19 2.88
CA LEU A 65 -4.78 -8.53 3.92
C LEU A 65 -5.24 -9.53 4.98
N ARG A 66 -5.07 -9.20 6.26
CA ARG A 66 -5.52 -10.05 7.36
C ARG A 66 -6.97 -9.75 7.72
N ASP A 67 -7.78 -10.80 7.84
CA ASP A 67 -9.18 -10.71 8.30
C ASP A 67 -9.23 -10.13 9.71
N CYS A 68 -10.03 -9.08 9.92
CA CYS A 68 -10.23 -8.46 11.22
C CYS A 68 -10.83 -9.41 12.26
N ASN A 69 -11.64 -10.39 11.83
CA ASN A 69 -12.21 -11.42 12.70
C ASN A 69 -11.16 -12.42 13.18
N SER A 70 -10.00 -12.49 12.50
CA SER A 70 -8.87 -13.33 12.91
C SER A 70 -7.91 -12.65 13.89
N LEU A 71 -8.21 -11.42 14.32
CA LEU A 71 -7.37 -10.64 15.22
C LEU A 71 -7.89 -10.69 16.67
N PRO A 72 -7.01 -10.89 17.66
CA PRO A 72 -7.41 -10.85 19.07
C PRO A 72 -7.71 -9.41 19.50
N GLY A 73 -8.81 -9.20 20.24
CA GLY A 73 -9.04 -7.93 20.96
C GLY A 73 -10.13 -6.99 20.42
N GLY A 74 -10.88 -7.38 19.40
CA GLY A 74 -12.14 -6.73 19.03
C GLY A 74 -12.08 -5.77 17.83
N LEU A 75 -13.13 -5.84 17.02
CA LEU A 75 -13.27 -5.31 15.65
C LEU A 75 -13.32 -3.77 15.52
N GLY A 76 -13.33 -3.02 16.63
CA GLY A 76 -13.79 -1.62 16.63
C GLY A 76 -12.92 -0.65 15.80
N THR A 77 -11.63 -0.92 15.68
CA THR A 77 -10.63 -0.06 15.01
C THR A 77 -10.04 -0.67 13.75
N CYS A 78 -10.21 -1.98 13.56
CA CYS A 78 -9.64 -2.71 12.44
C CYS A 78 -10.32 -2.32 11.12
N LYS A 79 -9.54 -2.32 10.04
CA LYS A 79 -9.98 -2.01 8.67
C LYS A 79 -9.42 -3.04 7.71
N GLU A 80 -10.24 -3.46 6.76
CA GLU A 80 -9.91 -4.44 5.72
C GLU A 80 -9.76 -3.79 4.34
N THR A 81 -9.37 -2.52 4.35
CA THR A 81 -9.18 -1.70 3.16
C THR A 81 -8.08 -0.69 3.39
N PHE A 82 -7.40 -0.27 2.32
CA PHE A 82 -6.52 0.89 2.33
C PHE A 82 -6.91 1.85 1.20
N ASN A 83 -6.53 3.11 1.31
CA ASN A 83 -6.82 4.09 0.27
C ASN A 83 -5.61 4.29 -0.63
N MET A 84 -5.85 4.50 -1.92
CA MET A 84 -4.83 4.78 -2.91
C MET A 84 -5.01 6.18 -3.47
N TYR A 85 -3.91 6.91 -3.64
CA TYR A 85 -3.90 8.31 -4.04
C TYR A 85 -2.80 8.58 -5.08
N TYR A 86 -2.93 9.69 -5.81
CA TYR A 86 -1.85 10.24 -6.63
C TYR A 86 -1.76 11.76 -6.50
N PHE A 87 -0.63 12.31 -6.94
CA PHE A 87 -0.41 13.74 -7.07
C PHE A 87 0.50 14.00 -8.28
N GLU A 88 0.08 14.90 -9.16
CA GLU A 88 0.83 15.28 -10.36
C GLU A 88 1.75 16.48 -10.08
N SER A 89 3.03 16.33 -10.41
CA SER A 89 4.07 17.33 -10.19
C SER A 89 5.16 17.27 -11.26
N ASP A 90 5.56 18.44 -11.78
CA ASP A 90 6.76 18.59 -12.62
C ASP A 90 8.07 18.57 -11.79
N ASP A 91 7.98 18.68 -10.46
CA ASP A 91 9.14 18.63 -9.56
C ASP A 91 9.37 17.20 -9.05
N GLU A 92 10.46 16.59 -9.52
CA GLU A 92 10.94 15.27 -9.12
C GLU A 92 11.30 15.19 -7.64
N ASN A 93 11.64 16.32 -7.00
CA ASN A 93 12.08 16.32 -5.61
C ASN A 93 10.92 16.19 -4.62
N GLY A 94 9.68 16.48 -5.04
CA GLY A 94 8.44 16.22 -4.30
C GLY A 94 8.42 16.71 -2.83
N ARG A 95 9.30 17.65 -2.44
CA ARG A 95 9.50 17.97 -1.03
C ARG A 95 8.30 18.77 -0.51
N ASN A 96 7.67 18.24 0.55
CA ASN A 96 6.59 18.88 1.33
C ASN A 96 5.20 18.91 0.69
N ILE A 97 4.80 17.87 -0.06
CA ILE A 97 3.39 17.73 -0.48
C ILE A 97 2.51 17.47 0.74
N LYS A 98 1.43 18.26 0.89
CA LYS A 98 0.45 18.10 1.96
C LYS A 98 -0.58 17.04 1.60
N GLU A 99 -1.11 16.34 2.60
CA GLU A 99 -2.14 15.29 2.43
C GLU A 99 -3.34 15.76 1.58
N ASN A 100 -3.74 17.02 1.71
CA ASN A 100 -4.89 17.58 0.98
C ASN A 100 -4.63 17.87 -0.51
N GLN A 101 -3.39 17.74 -0.99
CA GLN A 101 -3.06 17.90 -2.40
C GLN A 101 -3.21 16.58 -3.17
N TYR A 102 -3.21 15.46 -2.47
CA TYR A 102 -3.40 14.14 -3.08
C TYR A 102 -4.84 13.94 -3.50
N ILE A 103 -5.02 13.40 -4.70
CA ILE A 103 -6.32 13.03 -5.26
C ILE A 103 -6.51 11.54 -5.01
N LYS A 104 -7.65 11.18 -4.41
CA LYS A 104 -8.00 9.79 -4.14
C LYS A 104 -8.30 9.08 -5.46
N ILE A 105 -7.63 7.94 -5.68
CA ILE A 105 -7.91 7.03 -6.79
C ILE A 105 -9.07 6.12 -6.38
N ASP A 106 -8.89 5.35 -5.31
CA ASP A 106 -9.91 4.41 -4.83
C ASP A 106 -9.67 4.00 -3.37
N THR A 107 -10.67 3.32 -2.80
CA THR A 107 -10.51 2.45 -1.62
C THR A 107 -10.25 1.03 -2.11
N ILE A 108 -9.08 0.48 -1.84
CA ILE A 108 -8.69 -0.88 -2.22
C ILE A 108 -9.09 -1.86 -1.11
N ALA A 109 -9.77 -2.93 -1.50
CA ALA A 109 -10.17 -4.05 -0.65
C ALA A 109 -9.57 -5.34 -1.20
N ALA A 110 -9.40 -6.35 -0.34
CA ALA A 110 -9.01 -7.69 -0.77
C ALA A 110 -10.22 -8.47 -1.31
N ASP A 111 -10.00 -9.32 -2.31
CA ASP A 111 -10.92 -10.38 -2.71
C ASP A 111 -10.91 -11.51 -1.66
N GLU A 112 -9.71 -11.88 -1.21
CA GLU A 112 -9.48 -12.88 -0.16
C GLU A 112 -8.56 -12.32 0.92
N SER A 113 -9.02 -12.37 2.18
CA SER A 113 -8.20 -12.11 3.35
C SER A 113 -7.70 -13.42 3.97
N PHE A 114 -6.54 -13.37 4.62
CA PHE A 114 -6.00 -14.51 5.35
C PHE A 114 -6.34 -14.45 6.84
N THR A 115 -6.43 -15.62 7.46
CA THR A 115 -6.76 -15.82 8.87
C THR A 115 -5.58 -16.39 9.66
N GLU A 116 -5.75 -16.58 10.96
CA GLU A 116 -4.75 -17.26 11.81
C GLU A 116 -4.53 -18.73 11.38
N LEU A 117 -5.57 -19.39 10.86
CA LEU A 117 -5.46 -20.76 10.35
C LEU A 117 -4.55 -20.81 9.12
N ASP A 118 -4.74 -19.88 8.19
CA ASP A 118 -3.92 -19.78 6.97
C ASP A 118 -2.44 -19.52 7.30
N LEU A 119 -2.17 -18.71 8.33
CA LEU A 119 -0.79 -18.52 8.83
C LEU A 119 -0.19 -19.83 9.37
N GLY A 120 -0.98 -20.65 10.08
CA GLY A 120 -0.56 -21.97 10.56
C GLY A 120 -0.19 -22.91 9.42
N ASP A 121 -0.94 -22.86 8.32
CA ASP A 121 -0.72 -23.63 7.11
C ASP A 121 0.30 -23.00 6.15
N ARG A 122 0.85 -21.82 6.50
CA ARG A 122 1.78 -21.02 5.68
C ARG A 122 1.20 -20.62 4.32
N VAL A 123 -0.10 -20.38 4.28
CA VAL A 123 -0.82 -19.92 3.11
C VAL A 123 -1.05 -18.42 3.22
N MET A 124 -0.50 -17.65 2.29
CA MET A 124 -0.79 -16.23 2.14
C MET A 124 -1.77 -16.04 0.97
N LYS A 125 -2.78 -15.20 1.18
CA LYS A 125 -3.80 -14.87 0.16
C LYS A 125 -3.37 -13.63 -0.60
N LEU A 126 -2.71 -13.84 -1.74
CA LEU A 126 -2.23 -12.76 -2.60
C LEU A 126 -3.38 -12.22 -3.46
N ASN A 127 -3.69 -10.94 -3.27
CA ASN A 127 -4.69 -10.20 -4.04
C ASN A 127 -3.99 -9.37 -5.12
N THR A 128 -4.65 -9.14 -6.25
CA THR A 128 -4.15 -8.28 -7.34
C THR A 128 -5.24 -7.29 -7.75
N GLU A 129 -4.98 -6.01 -7.59
CA GLU A 129 -5.91 -4.93 -7.94
C GLU A 129 -5.27 -3.98 -8.95
N VAL A 130 -6.02 -3.64 -10.00
CA VAL A 130 -5.56 -2.73 -11.06
C VAL A 130 -6.43 -1.48 -11.06
N ARG A 131 -5.80 -0.30 -11.04
CA ARG A 131 -6.45 1.00 -11.18
C ARG A 131 -5.75 1.83 -12.22
N ASP A 132 -6.48 2.73 -12.86
CA ASP A 132 -5.92 3.65 -13.84
C ASP A 132 -6.09 5.11 -13.41
N VAL A 133 -5.19 5.96 -13.88
CA VAL A 133 -5.17 7.40 -13.60
C VAL A 133 -4.97 8.17 -14.90
N GLY A 134 -5.86 9.13 -15.15
CA GLY A 134 -5.72 10.08 -16.25
C GLY A 134 -7.03 10.78 -16.62
N PRO A 135 -7.00 11.80 -17.51
CA PRO A 135 -5.82 12.25 -18.24
C PRO A 135 -4.80 12.96 -17.34
N LEU A 136 -3.53 12.55 -17.42
CA LEU A 136 -2.41 13.25 -16.79
C LEU A 136 -1.99 14.46 -17.63
N THR A 137 -1.55 15.50 -16.95
CA THR A 137 -1.23 16.81 -17.52
C THR A 137 0.12 17.36 -17.10
N LYS A 138 0.79 16.70 -16.14
CA LYS A 138 2.17 16.96 -15.73
C LYS A 138 2.97 15.68 -15.83
#